data_AF-A0A0F9S5J4-F1
#
_entry.id   AF-A0A0F9S5J4-F1
#
_cell.length_a   1.000
_cell.length_b   1.000
_cell.length_c   1.000
_cell.angle_alpha   90.00
_cell.angle_beta   90.00
_cell.angle_gamma   90.00
#
_symmetry.space_group_name_H-M   'P 1'
#
loop_
_entity.id
_entity.type
_entity.pdbx_description
1 polymer ?
#
loop_
_entity_poly.entity_id
_entity_poly.type
_entity_poly.pdbx_seq_one_letter_code
_entity_poly.pdbx_strand_id
1 'polypeptide(L)'
;MRNNCRVVLTDRCNLDCSFCCMKDKRIYYSFTNQTALWIAQQRYDEIAITGGEPLMELEKLVQFICLVKYFNPDAKMYLYTNGMSLNYYEAFTLKTAGLTGVNWSPKEKPNSYYQEKMTFIHVCLIPIRILIQDRLMDDDILQFALNNNMQIRQWTIGDCDDMKPEDRFRIDWSNV
;
A
#
# COMPACT_ATOMS: atom_id res chain seq x y z
N MET A 1 -9.62 20.64 4.39
CA MET A 1 -9.68 19.17 4.64
C MET A 1 -8.80 18.52 3.58
N ARG A 2 -8.01 17.49 3.91
CA ARG A 2 -7.19 16.82 2.89
C ARG A 2 -8.11 16.01 1.97
N ASN A 3 -7.96 16.15 0.66
CA ASN A 3 -8.74 15.41 -0.32
C ASN A 3 -8.09 14.04 -0.55
N ASN A 4 -8.63 12.99 0.07
CA ASN A 4 -7.99 11.68 0.12
C ASN A 4 -8.87 10.59 -0.49
N CYS A 5 -8.25 9.62 -1.16
CA CYS A 5 -8.94 8.40 -1.56
C CYS A 5 -8.11 7.14 -1.29
N ARG A 6 -8.82 6.01 -1.24
CA ARG A 6 -8.26 4.68 -1.25
C ARG A 6 -8.70 3.93 -2.48
N VAL A 7 -7.73 3.26 -3.10
CA VAL A 7 -7.93 2.59 -4.37
C VAL A 7 -7.49 1.14 -4.27
N VAL A 8 -8.41 0.22 -4.55
CA VAL A 8 -8.09 -1.19 -4.78
C VAL A 8 -7.67 -1.36 -6.24
N LEU A 9 -6.40 -1.70 -6.44
CA LEU A 9 -5.79 -1.94 -7.76
C LEU A 9 -6.20 -3.31 -8.32
N THR A 10 -6.29 -4.33 -7.48
CA THR A 10 -6.56 -5.72 -7.86
C THR A 10 -7.14 -6.51 -6.69
N ASP A 11 -7.92 -7.55 -6.97
CA ASP A 11 -8.37 -8.54 -5.98
C ASP A 11 -7.42 -9.72 -5.83
N ARG A 12 -6.43 -9.87 -6.72
CA ARG A 12 -5.46 -10.97 -6.64
C ARG A 12 -4.52 -10.76 -5.46
N CYS A 13 -4.29 -11.80 -4.68
CA CYS A 13 -3.31 -11.81 -3.59
C CYS A 13 -2.56 -13.15 -3.58
N ASN A 14 -1.27 -13.12 -3.29
CA ASN A 14 -0.42 -14.30 -3.13
C ASN A 14 -0.42 -14.83 -1.69
N LEU A 15 -1.22 -14.24 -0.80
CA LEU A 15 -1.36 -14.63 0.60
C LEU A 15 -2.84 -14.81 0.98
N ASP A 16 -3.10 -15.75 1.89
CA ASP A 16 -4.41 -15.96 2.49
C ASP A 16 -4.38 -15.63 4.00
N CYS A 17 -4.30 -14.34 4.33
CA CYS A 17 -4.21 -13.88 5.72
C CYS A 17 -5.57 -14.03 6.44
N SER A 18 -5.56 -14.52 7.69
CA SER A 18 -6.78 -14.61 8.52
C SER A 18 -7.32 -13.24 8.93
N PHE A 19 -6.47 -12.22 8.91
CA PHE A 19 -6.75 -10.84 9.33
C PHE A 19 -6.94 -9.87 8.15
N CYS A 20 -7.29 -10.37 6.96
CA CYS A 20 -7.48 -9.53 5.79
C CYS A 20 -8.84 -8.80 5.83
N CYS A 21 -8.84 -7.46 5.83
CA CYS A 21 -10.07 -6.66 5.81
C CYS A 21 -10.95 -6.95 4.57
N MET A 22 -10.36 -7.33 3.43
CA MET A 22 -11.11 -7.62 2.20
C MET A 22 -11.93 -8.91 2.26
N LYS A 23 -11.74 -9.75 3.30
CA LYS A 23 -12.63 -10.88 3.57
C LYS A 23 -13.97 -10.44 4.18
N ASP A 24 -14.03 -9.26 4.80
CA ASP A 24 -15.28 -8.69 5.27
C ASP A 24 -16.07 -8.14 4.06
N LYS A 25 -17.25 -8.71 3.82
CA LYS A 25 -18.15 -8.30 2.73
C LYS A 25 -18.55 -6.84 2.83
N ARG A 26 -18.76 -6.30 4.04
CA ARG A 26 -19.14 -4.89 4.25
C ARG A 26 -18.08 -3.96 3.68
N ILE A 27 -16.81 -4.28 3.93
CA ILE A 27 -15.68 -3.50 3.45
C ILE A 27 -15.46 -3.75 1.97
N TYR A 28 -15.52 -5.01 1.52
CA TYR A 28 -15.35 -5.37 0.11
C TYR A 28 -16.31 -4.59 -0.80
N TYR A 29 -17.60 -4.51 -0.42
CA TYR A 29 -18.63 -3.79 -1.15
C TYR A 29 -18.67 -2.28 -0.87
N SER A 30 -17.83 -1.76 0.04
CA SER A 30 -17.71 -0.31 0.28
C SER A 30 -16.96 0.44 -0.83
N PHE A 31 -16.29 -0.28 -1.73
CA PHE A 31 -15.57 0.29 -2.86
C PHE A 31 -16.45 0.40 -4.09
N THR A 32 -16.48 1.58 -4.70
CA THR A 32 -17.19 1.82 -5.95
C THR A 32 -16.28 1.57 -7.15
N ASN A 33 -16.74 0.86 -8.18
CA ASN A 33 -15.95 0.64 -9.38
C ASN A 33 -15.79 1.93 -10.20
N GLN A 34 -14.57 2.27 -10.58
CA GLN A 34 -14.25 3.40 -11.45
C GLN A 34 -13.00 3.09 -12.29
N THR A 35 -12.85 3.75 -13.44
CA THR A 35 -11.64 3.60 -14.26
C THR A 35 -10.45 4.32 -13.62
N ALA A 36 -9.23 3.85 -13.88
CA ALA A 36 -8.00 4.49 -13.44
C ALA A 36 -7.94 5.99 -13.85
N LEU A 37 -8.37 6.29 -15.08
CA LEU A 37 -8.41 7.64 -15.63
C LEU A 37 -9.37 8.55 -14.87
N TRP A 38 -10.59 8.07 -14.61
CA TRP A 38 -11.57 8.85 -13.87
C TRP A 38 -11.09 9.19 -12.47
N ILE A 39 -10.48 8.22 -11.77
CA ILE A 39 -9.93 8.43 -10.41
C ILE A 39 -8.81 9.47 -10.45
N ALA A 40 -7.89 9.37 -11.41
CA ALA A 40 -6.78 10.32 -11.53
C ALA A 40 -7.25 11.75 -11.83
N GLN A 41 -8.31 11.91 -12.62
CA GLN A 41 -8.94 13.21 -12.93
C GLN A 41 -9.57 13.90 -11.72
N GLN A 42 -9.84 13.18 -10.62
CA GLN A 42 -10.34 13.77 -9.38
C GLN A 42 -9.27 14.58 -8.62
N ARG A 43 -8.00 14.43 -8.98
CA ARG A 43 -6.87 15.22 -8.42
C ARG A 43 -6.78 15.17 -6.89
N TYR A 44 -6.95 13.99 -6.30
CA TYR A 44 -6.74 13.77 -4.87
C TYR A 44 -5.32 14.20 -4.42
N ASP A 45 -5.22 14.74 -3.21
CA ASP A 45 -3.96 15.16 -2.59
C ASP A 45 -3.17 13.96 -2.06
N GLU A 46 -3.88 12.95 -1.54
CA GLU A 46 -3.31 11.74 -0.97
C GLU A 46 -4.09 10.50 -1.43
N ILE A 47 -3.37 9.50 -1.94
CA ILE A 47 -3.96 8.27 -2.45
C ILE A 47 -3.31 7.06 -1.76
N ALA A 48 -4.14 6.25 -1.10
CA ALA A 48 -3.75 4.96 -0.57
C ALA A 48 -4.01 3.87 -1.63
N ILE A 49 -2.95 3.30 -2.20
CA ILE A 49 -3.05 2.23 -3.19
C ILE A 49 -2.97 0.88 -2.48
N THR A 50 -3.99 0.06 -2.64
CA THR A 50 -4.15 -1.24 -1.97
C THR A 50 -4.76 -2.27 -2.91
N GLY A 51 -5.21 -3.40 -2.37
CA GLY A 51 -5.93 -4.45 -3.08
C GLY A 51 -5.80 -5.78 -2.33
N GLY A 52 -5.72 -6.87 -3.09
CA GLY A 52 -5.11 -8.09 -2.60
C GLY A 52 -3.61 -7.88 -2.38
N GLU A 53 -2.81 -7.98 -3.44
CA GLU A 53 -1.40 -7.61 -3.47
C GLU A 53 -1.10 -6.80 -4.74
N PRO A 54 -0.97 -5.46 -4.65
CA PRO A 54 -0.73 -4.61 -5.82
C PRO A 54 0.53 -4.95 -6.62
N LEU A 55 1.58 -5.46 -5.98
CA LEU A 55 2.82 -5.82 -6.67
C LEU A 55 2.68 -7.04 -7.60
N MET A 56 1.59 -7.81 -7.51
CA MET A 56 1.28 -8.83 -8.52
C MET A 56 0.88 -8.22 -9.88
N GLU A 57 0.63 -6.92 -9.92
CA GLU A 57 0.19 -6.16 -11.08
C GLU A 57 1.07 -4.92 -11.26
N LEU A 58 2.40 -5.09 -11.17
CA LEU A 58 3.37 -3.98 -11.17
C LEU A 58 3.15 -2.99 -12.33
N GLU A 59 2.86 -3.49 -13.53
CA GLU A 59 2.61 -2.65 -14.71
C GLU A 59 1.39 -1.74 -14.51
N LYS A 60 0.27 -2.29 -14.04
CA LYS A 60 -0.96 -1.52 -13.73
C LYS A 60 -0.73 -0.54 -12.59
N LEU A 61 0.04 -0.94 -11.57
CA LEU A 61 0.42 -0.07 -10.46
C LEU A 61 1.21 1.14 -10.97
N VAL A 62 2.23 0.92 -11.78
CA VAL A 62 3.04 1.97 -12.39
C VAL A 62 2.17 2.86 -13.29
N GLN A 63 1.33 2.27 -14.14
CA GLN A 63 0.42 3.00 -15.00
C GLN A 63 -0.50 3.93 -14.20
N PHE A 64 -1.08 3.44 -13.11
CA PHE A 64 -1.95 4.25 -12.25
C PHE A 64 -1.18 5.39 -11.57
N ILE A 65 0.01 5.13 -11.03
CA ILE A 65 0.85 6.15 -10.40
C ILE A 65 1.22 7.26 -11.40
N CYS A 66 1.65 6.89 -12.61
CA CYS A 66 1.98 7.84 -13.66
C CYS A 66 0.76 8.68 -14.07
N LEU A 67 -0.42 8.06 -14.16
CA LEU A 67 -1.66 8.76 -14.51
C LEU A 67 -2.06 9.78 -13.44
N VAL A 68 -1.96 9.39 -12.16
CA VAL A 68 -2.19 10.32 -11.04
C VAL A 68 -1.19 11.48 -11.09
N LYS A 69 0.11 11.21 -11.29
CA LYS A 69 1.13 12.27 -11.39
C LYS A 69 0.92 13.21 -12.57
N TYR A 70 0.36 12.71 -13.67
CA TYR A 70 0.02 13.55 -14.82
C TYR A 70 -1.06 14.59 -14.48
N PHE A 71 -2.12 14.20 -13.76
CA PHE A 71 -3.21 15.12 -13.38
C PHE A 71 -2.93 15.93 -12.11
N ASN A 72 -2.16 15.37 -11.17
CA ASN A 72 -1.73 16.03 -9.95
C ASN A 72 -0.27 15.67 -9.60
N PRO A 73 0.71 16.44 -10.08
CA PRO A 73 2.14 16.19 -9.82
C PRO A 73 2.51 16.14 -8.33
N ASP A 74 1.78 16.87 -7.49
CA ASP A 74 2.02 16.99 -6.05
C ASP A 74 1.32 15.90 -5.22
N ALA A 75 0.47 15.07 -5.83
CA ALA A 75 -0.26 14.01 -5.14
C ALA A 75 0.69 13.05 -4.43
N LYS A 76 0.41 12.78 -3.16
CA LYS A 76 1.14 11.78 -2.36
C LYS A 76 0.49 10.42 -2.53
N MET A 77 1.27 9.43 -2.89
CA MET A 77 0.77 8.07 -3.10
C MET A 77 1.50 7.09 -2.18
N TYR A 78 0.71 6.33 -1.42
CA TYR A 78 1.21 5.36 -0.46
C TYR A 78 0.74 3.96 -0.82
N LEU A 79 1.68 3.08 -1.14
CA LEU A 79 1.41 1.68 -1.48
C LEU A 79 1.23 0.86 -0.20
N TYR A 80 0.18 0.05 -0.12
CA TYR A 80 -0.01 -0.98 0.89
C TYR A 80 0.31 -2.34 0.26
N THR A 81 1.31 -3.04 0.79
CA THR A 81 1.81 -4.30 0.24
C THR A 81 2.30 -5.24 1.34
N ASN A 82 2.24 -6.55 1.10
CA ASN A 82 2.87 -7.56 1.95
C ASN A 82 4.40 -7.60 1.78
N GLY A 83 4.94 -6.96 0.74
CA GLY A 83 6.38 -6.79 0.51
C GLY A 83 7.13 -8.02 -0.01
N MET A 84 6.45 -9.14 -0.29
CA MET A 84 7.11 -10.35 -0.82
C MET A 84 7.83 -10.06 -2.15
N SER A 85 7.12 -9.42 -3.08
CA SER A 85 7.65 -9.04 -4.40
C SER A 85 8.35 -7.68 -4.42
N LEU A 86 8.49 -7.00 -3.27
CA LEU A 86 9.15 -5.70 -3.22
C LEU A 86 10.66 -5.92 -3.13
N ASN A 87 11.34 -5.91 -4.27
CA ASN A 87 12.79 -5.93 -4.35
C ASN A 87 13.29 -4.59 -4.90
N TYR A 88 14.60 -4.51 -5.12
CA TYR A 88 15.25 -3.31 -5.63
C TYR A 88 14.61 -2.79 -6.94
N TYR A 89 14.37 -3.69 -7.89
CA TYR A 89 13.80 -3.33 -9.18
C TYR A 89 12.40 -2.73 -9.05
N GLU A 90 11.51 -3.39 -8.30
CA GLU A 90 10.14 -2.90 -8.08
C GLU A 90 10.16 -1.55 -7.34
N ALA A 91 10.96 -1.44 -6.27
CA ALA A 91 11.07 -0.21 -5.51
C ALA A 91 11.63 0.94 -6.37
N PHE A 92 12.67 0.72 -7.16
CA PHE A 92 13.24 1.73 -8.05
C PHE A 92 12.22 2.16 -9.13
N THR A 93 11.52 1.19 -9.73
CA THR A 93 10.47 1.44 -10.72
C THR A 93 9.36 2.31 -10.12
N LEU A 94 8.86 1.96 -8.93
CA LEU A 94 7.81 2.70 -8.24
C LEU A 94 8.25 4.10 -7.83
N LYS A 95 9.50 4.24 -7.37
CA LYS A 95 10.08 5.55 -7.03
C LYS A 95 10.11 6.46 -8.24
N THR A 96 10.58 5.93 -9.37
CA THR A 96 10.69 6.65 -10.64
C THR A 96 9.32 7.04 -11.18
N ALA A 97 8.31 6.18 -11.02
CA ALA A 97 6.92 6.50 -11.37
C ALA A 97 6.32 7.62 -10.50
N GLY A 98 6.89 7.89 -9.32
CA GLY A 98 6.47 8.97 -8.43
C GLY A 98 5.79 8.50 -7.13
N LEU A 99 5.94 7.23 -6.75
CA LEU A 99 5.44 6.72 -5.47
C LEU A 99 6.09 7.47 -4.30
N THR A 100 5.30 7.85 -3.30
CA THR A 100 5.77 8.64 -2.16
C THR A 100 6.33 7.77 -1.03
N GLY A 101 5.66 6.65 -0.74
CA GLY A 101 6.04 5.77 0.37
C GLY A 101 5.38 4.40 0.28
N VAL A 102 5.91 3.47 1.06
CA VAL A 102 5.37 2.11 1.19
C VAL A 102 4.93 1.88 2.63
N ASN A 103 3.72 1.33 2.78
CA ASN A 103 3.22 0.73 4.00
C ASN A 103 3.37 -0.79 3.86
N TRP A 104 4.37 -1.35 4.53
CA TRP A 104 4.69 -2.76 4.48
C TRP A 104 3.98 -3.52 5.61
N SER A 105 3.13 -4.48 5.24
CA SER A 105 2.38 -5.31 6.18
C SER A 105 2.80 -6.79 6.08
N PRO A 106 3.83 -7.22 6.81
CA PRO A 106 4.25 -8.61 6.76
C PRO A 106 3.20 -9.55 7.37
N LYS A 107 3.05 -10.76 6.80
CA LYS A 107 2.10 -11.77 7.30
C LYS A 107 2.54 -12.42 8.61
N GLU A 108 3.85 -12.50 8.79
CA GLU A 108 4.55 -13.11 9.90
C GLU A 108 5.76 -12.27 10.28
N LYS A 109 6.44 -12.59 11.38
CA LYS A 109 7.63 -11.86 11.80
C LYS A 109 8.71 -11.94 10.71
N PRO A 110 9.18 -10.83 10.13
CA PRO A 110 10.19 -10.85 9.09
C PRO A 110 11.51 -11.40 9.63
N ASN A 111 12.09 -12.36 8.89
CA ASN A 111 13.44 -12.84 9.15
C ASN A 111 14.50 -11.80 8.74
N SER A 112 15.78 -12.07 9.05
CA SER A 112 16.89 -11.17 8.75
C SER A 112 16.96 -10.77 7.27
N TYR A 113 16.75 -11.71 6.35
CA TYR A 113 16.76 -11.44 4.91
C TYR A 113 15.71 -10.38 4.54
N TYR A 114 14.47 -10.50 5.03
CA TYR A 114 13.43 -9.50 4.75
C TYR A 114 13.71 -8.16 5.44
N GLN A 115 14.25 -8.19 6.66
CA GLN A 115 14.64 -6.98 7.38
C GLN A 115 15.72 -6.19 6.63
N GLU A 116 16.81 -6.85 6.22
CA GLU A 116 17.90 -6.25 5.44
C GLU A 116 17.38 -5.69 4.11
N LYS A 117 16.57 -6.46 3.39
CA LYS A 117 15.96 -6.04 2.13
C LYS A 117 15.13 -4.77 2.30
N MET A 118 14.29 -4.72 3.33
CA MET A 118 13.40 -3.58 3.59
C MET A 118 14.19 -2.37 4.10
N THR A 119 15.21 -2.57 4.93
CA THR A 119 16.14 -1.51 5.33
C THR A 119 16.81 -0.87 4.11
N PHE A 120 17.35 -1.69 3.20
CA PHE A 120 18.00 -1.16 2.01
C PHE A 120 17.05 -0.31 1.16
N ILE A 121 15.83 -0.83 0.89
CA ILE A 121 14.82 -0.09 0.14
C ILE A 121 14.42 1.21 0.86
N HIS A 122 14.26 1.15 2.18
CA HIS A 122 13.88 2.31 2.99
C HIS A 122 14.90 3.44 2.92
N VAL A 123 16.18 3.09 3.12
CA VAL A 123 17.28 4.06 3.20
C VAL A 123 17.60 4.62 1.82
N CYS A 124 17.60 3.79 0.78
CA CYS A 124 18.12 4.18 -0.52
C CYS A 124 17.05 4.66 -1.51
N LEU A 125 15.79 4.21 -1.40
CA LEU A 125 14.81 4.37 -2.48
C LEU A 125 13.52 5.07 -2.03
N ILE A 126 12.76 4.42 -1.15
CA ILE A 126 11.39 4.83 -0.81
C ILE A 126 11.19 4.67 0.70
N PRO A 127 10.69 5.70 1.41
CA PRO A 127 10.39 5.56 2.82
C PRO A 127 9.38 4.44 3.09
N ILE A 128 9.70 3.57 4.03
CA ILE A 128 8.85 2.46 4.45
C ILE A 128 8.30 2.77 5.84
N ARG A 129 6.99 2.59 5.99
CA ARG A 129 6.30 2.45 7.26
C ARG A 129 5.92 0.99 7.44
N ILE A 130 6.20 0.43 8.60
CA ILE A 130 5.77 -0.91 8.98
C ILE A 130 4.34 -0.84 9.51
N LEU A 131 3.44 -1.62 8.92
CA LEU A 131 2.12 -1.90 9.44
C LEU A 131 2.13 -3.29 10.06
N ILE A 132 2.03 -3.38 11.39
CA ILE A 132 2.14 -4.67 12.05
C ILE A 132 0.86 -5.04 12.78
N GLN A 133 0.47 -6.31 12.64
CA GLN A 133 -0.62 -6.89 13.41
C GLN A 133 -0.24 -6.98 14.88
N ASP A 134 -1.17 -6.71 15.79
CA ASP A 134 -0.96 -6.78 17.24
C ASP A 134 -0.25 -8.06 17.68
N ARG A 135 -0.69 -9.20 17.15
CA ARG A 135 -0.13 -10.52 17.47
C ARG A 135 1.33 -10.73 17.03
N LEU A 136 1.84 -9.87 16.14
CA LEU A 136 3.21 -9.90 15.63
C LEU A 136 4.07 -8.79 16.26
N MET A 137 3.47 -7.88 17.03
CA MET A 137 4.20 -6.82 17.70
C MET A 137 5.01 -7.40 18.86
N ASP A 138 6.32 -7.19 18.84
CA ASP A 138 7.24 -7.55 19.90
C ASP A 138 8.44 -6.58 19.94
N ASP A 139 9.28 -6.72 20.98
CA ASP A 139 10.44 -5.86 21.21
C ASP A 139 11.44 -5.91 20.04
N ASP A 140 11.60 -7.06 19.39
CA ASP A 140 12.53 -7.21 18.27
C ASP A 140 12.09 -6.38 17.07
N ILE A 141 10.79 -6.37 16.75
CA ILE A 141 10.27 -5.55 15.65
C ILE A 141 10.32 -4.06 15.99
N LEU A 142 10.03 -3.69 17.24
CA LEU A 142 10.17 -2.31 17.69
C LEU A 142 11.63 -1.85 17.55
N GLN A 143 12.59 -2.66 18.00
CA GLN A 143 14.01 -2.35 17.87
C GLN A 143 14.46 -2.31 16.41
N PHE A 144 14.00 -3.23 15.57
CA PHE A 144 14.24 -3.19 14.13
C PHE A 144 13.77 -1.87 13.52
N ALA A 145 12.54 -1.44 13.82
CA ALA A 145 12.00 -0.18 13.30
C ALA A 145 12.83 1.04 13.79
N LEU A 146 13.11 1.08 15.10
CA LEU A 146 13.87 2.16 15.74
C LEU A 146 15.29 2.29 15.16
N ASN A 147 16.03 1.17 15.07
CA ASN A 147 17.40 1.15 14.56
C ASN A 147 17.51 1.62 13.11
N ASN A 148 16.43 1.49 12.34
CA ASN A 148 16.37 1.85 10.92
C ASN A 148 15.59 3.15 10.65
N ASN A 149 15.20 3.90 11.69
CA ASN A 149 14.37 5.11 11.58
C ASN A 149 13.04 4.90 10.81
N MET A 150 12.51 3.68 10.84
CA MET A 150 11.24 3.36 10.20
C MET A 150 10.08 3.74 11.12
N GLN A 151 9.03 4.32 10.53
CA GLN A 151 7.78 4.50 11.25
C GLN A 151 7.09 3.14 11.42
N ILE A 152 6.49 2.91 12.58
CA ILE A 152 5.65 1.75 12.83
C ILE A 152 4.23 2.21 13.15
N ARG A 153 3.25 1.49 12.63
CA ARG A 153 1.85 1.61 13.02
C ARG A 153 1.32 0.22 13.34
N GLN A 154 0.87 0.06 14.58
CA GLN A 154 0.10 -1.08 15.00
C GLN A 154 -1.29 -1.05 14.33
N TRP A 155 -1.79 -2.23 13.95
CA TRP A 155 -3.06 -2.38 13.26
C TRP A 155 -3.76 -3.67 13.70
N THR A 156 -5.08 -3.59 13.86
CA THR A 156 -5.98 -4.67 14.20
C THR A 156 -7.06 -4.86 13.14
N ILE A 157 -7.77 -5.99 13.18
CA ILE A 157 -8.97 -6.15 12.34
C ILE A 157 -10.08 -5.15 12.70
N GLY A 158 -10.10 -4.63 13.93
CA GLY A 158 -11.05 -3.59 14.35
C GLY A 158 -10.84 -2.27 13.60
N ASP A 159 -9.58 -1.94 13.28
CA ASP A 159 -9.26 -0.74 12.49
C ASP A 159 -9.84 -0.80 11.06
N CYS A 160 -10.24 -1.98 10.58
CA CYS A 160 -10.91 -2.11 9.29
C CYS A 160 -12.30 -1.42 9.29
N ASP A 161 -12.97 -1.34 10.45
CA ASP A 161 -14.28 -0.70 10.61
C ASP A 161 -14.14 0.80 10.95
N ASP A 162 -13.07 1.22 11.63
CA ASP A 162 -12.79 2.60 12.05
C ASP A 162 -12.04 3.46 11.00
N MET A 163 -12.15 3.07 9.73
CA MET A 163 -11.47 3.77 8.65
C MET A 163 -12.03 5.19 8.49
N LYS A 164 -11.12 6.18 8.46
CA LYS A 164 -11.45 7.60 8.25
C LYS A 164 -12.37 7.79 7.03
N PRO A 165 -13.24 8.83 7.03
CA PRO A 165 -14.00 9.19 5.84
C PRO A 165 -13.02 9.55 4.71
N GLU A 166 -12.95 8.66 3.72
CA GLU A 166 -12.15 8.77 2.50
C GLU A 166 -12.95 8.15 1.35
N ASP A 167 -12.80 8.67 0.14
CA ASP A 167 -13.44 8.08 -1.03
C ASP A 167 -12.80 6.72 -1.35
N ARG A 168 -13.61 5.76 -1.79
CA ARG A 168 -13.18 4.37 -1.97
C ARG A 168 -13.51 3.86 -3.36
N PHE A 169 -12.47 3.54 -4.10
CA PHE A 169 -12.60 3.04 -5.46
C PHE A 169 -11.95 1.70 -5.67
N ARG A 170 -12.54 0.91 -6.55
CA ARG A 170 -11.93 -0.27 -7.14
C ARG A 170 -11.66 0.04 -8.60
N ILE A 171 -10.42 -0.14 -9.04
CA ILE A 171 -10.09 0.15 -10.44
C ILE A 171 -10.69 -0.94 -11.32
N ASP A 172 -11.51 -0.50 -12.26
CA ASP A 172 -11.95 -1.29 -13.39
C ASP A 172 -10.94 -1.18 -14.53
N TRP A 173 -10.29 -2.30 -14.84
CA TRP A 173 -9.31 -2.44 -15.91
C TRP A 173 -9.89 -2.93 -17.24
N SER A 174 -11.21 -3.13 -17.33
CA SER A 174 -11.86 -3.71 -18.52
C SER A 174 -11.83 -2.81 -19.77
N ASN A 175 -11.46 -1.54 -19.61
CA ASN A 175 -11.47 -0.53 -20.68
C ASN A 175 -10.07 0.05 -21.00
N VAL A 176 -9.00 -0.67 -20.68
CA VAL A 176 -7.59 -0.28 -20.95
C VAL A 176 -6.96 -1.23 -21.96
#